data_AF-X1URS1-F1
#
_entry.id   AF-X1URS1-F1
#
_cell.length_a   1.000
_cell.length_b   1.000
_cell.length_c   1.000
_cell.angle_alpha   90.00
_cell.angle_beta   90.00
_cell.angle_gamma   90.00
#
_symmetry.space_group_name_H-M   'P 1'
#
loop_
_entity.id
_entity.type
_entity.pdbx_description
1 polymer ?
#
loop_
_entity_poly.entity_id
_entity_poly.type
_entity_poly.pdbx_seq_one_letter_code
_entity_poly.pdbx_strand_id
1 'polypeptide(L)' 'MAEPELEAQIADAEKAVKEAEEALEKAKAAGIDITDLEKDLEEAKESLKKLKEAFA' A
#
# COMPACT_ATOMS: atom_id res chain seq x y z
N MET A 1 15.31 0.02 -20.91
CA MET A 1 16.03 -0.32 -19.66
C MET A 1 15.27 0.19 -18.44
N ALA A 2 13.93 0.25 -18.47
CA ALA A 2 13.11 0.83 -17.39
C ALA A 2 12.56 -0.23 -16.41
N GLU A 3 12.71 -1.52 -16.73
CA GLU A 3 12.13 -2.64 -15.98
C GLU A 3 12.62 -2.75 -14.51
N PRO A 4 13.94 -2.66 -14.19
CA PRO A 4 14.39 -2.87 -12.81
C PRO A 4 14.06 -1.73 -11.84
N GLU A 5 13.98 -0.49 -12.33
CA GLU A 5 13.62 0.67 -11.50
C GLU A 5 12.13 0.67 -11.14
N LEU A 6 11.30 0.09 -12.03
CA LEU A 6 9.86 0.05 -11.88
C LEU A 6 9.39 -1.16 -11.06
N GLU A 7 10.06 -2.32 -11.21
CA GLU A 7 9.93 -3.44 -10.28
C GLU A 7 10.29 -3.02 -8.84
N ALA A 8 11.35 -2.21 -8.67
CA ALA A 8 11.71 -1.66 -7.37
C ALA A 8 10.62 -0.73 -6.81
N GLN A 9 10.02 0.12 -7.65
CA GLN A 9 8.89 0.98 -7.23
C GLN A 9 7.65 0.18 -6.82
N ILE A 10 7.33 -0.90 -7.54
CA ILE A 10 6.24 -1.81 -7.16
C ILE A 10 6.55 -2.48 -5.82
N ALA A 11 7.77 -2.97 -5.63
CA ALA A 11 8.19 -3.61 -4.39
C ALA A 11 8.18 -2.64 -3.19
N ASP A 12 8.63 -1.40 -3.38
CA ASP A 12 8.60 -0.36 -2.35
C ASP A 12 7.15 0.03 -1.99
N ALA A 13 6.29 0.15 -2.99
CA ALA A 13 4.88 0.44 -2.77
C ALA A 13 4.13 -0.73 -2.11
N GLU A 14 4.45 -1.98 -2.45
CA GLU A 14 3.95 -3.17 -1.74
C GLU A 14 4.38 -3.18 -0.27
N LYS A 15 5.65 -2.84 -0.01
CA LYS A 15 6.18 -2.75 1.34
C LYS A 15 5.48 -1.65 2.14
N ALA A 16 5.27 -0.48 1.56
CA ALA A 16 4.56 0.63 2.21
C ALA A 16 3.12 0.26 2.56
N VAL A 17 2.41 -0.43 1.66
CA VAL A 17 1.04 -0.95 1.91
C VAL A 17 1.05 -1.91 3.09
N LYS A 18 2.02 -2.83 3.16
CA LYS A 18 2.13 -3.79 4.26
C LYS A 18 2.46 -3.12 5.59
N GLU A 19 3.36 -2.15 5.61
CA GLU A 19 3.68 -1.38 6.81
C GLU A 19 2.46 -0.58 7.31
N ALA A 20 1.67 -0.02 6.39
CA ALA A 20 0.42 0.67 6.71
C ALA A 20 -0.65 -0.29 7.28
N GLU A 21 -0.78 -1.52 6.75
CA GLU A 21 -1.64 -2.57 7.32
C GLU A 21 -1.25 -2.92 8.76
N GLU A 22 0.03 -3.14 9.03
CA GLU A 22 0.52 -3.46 10.38
C GLU A 22 0.33 -2.27 11.35
N ALA A 23 0.51 -1.04 10.88
CA ALA A 23 0.27 0.16 11.68
C ALA A 23 -1.22 0.33 11.99
N LEU A 24 -2.09 0.06 11.03
CA LEU A 24 -3.54 0.06 11.18
C LEU A 24 -4.01 -0.99 12.18
N GLU A 25 -3.47 -2.20 12.13
CA GLU A 25 -3.80 -3.25 13.09
C GLU A 25 -3.43 -2.85 14.52
N LYS A 26 -2.26 -2.24 14.71
CA LYS A 26 -1.82 -1.69 16.01
C LYS A 26 -2.73 -0.54 16.47
N ALA A 27 -3.10 0.36 15.57
CA ALA A 27 -4.01 1.47 15.87
C ALA A 27 -5.41 0.98 16.25
N LYS A 28 -5.93 -0.03 15.54
CA LYS A 28 -7.19 -0.73 15.87
C LYS A 28 -7.14 -1.35 17.26
N ALA A 29 -6.05 -2.04 17.57
CA ALA A 29 -5.83 -2.66 18.88
C ALA A 29 -5.73 -1.61 20.01
N ALA A 30 -5.22 -0.42 19.70
CA ALA A 30 -5.18 0.72 20.62
C ALA A 30 -6.53 1.45 20.76
N GLY A 31 -7.57 1.05 20.01
CA GLY A 31 -8.88 1.70 20.03
C GLY A 31 -8.91 3.05 19.31
N ILE A 32 -7.93 3.32 18.45
CA ILE A 32 -7.90 4.51 17.58
C ILE A 32 -8.91 4.30 16.45
N ASP A 33 -9.65 5.35 16.10
CA ASP A 33 -10.49 5.33 14.91
C ASP A 33 -9.60 5.32 13.67
N ILE A 34 -9.71 4.24 12.91
CA ILE A 34 -8.91 4.00 11.71
C ILE A 34 -9.74 4.08 10.43
N THR A 35 -10.99 4.53 10.49
CA THR A 35 -11.90 4.51 9.33
C THR A 35 -11.33 5.26 8.12
N ASP A 36 -10.75 6.45 8.35
CA ASP A 36 -10.11 7.24 7.29
C ASP A 36 -8.82 6.58 6.79
N LEU A 37 -8.03 6.00 7.70
CA LEU A 37 -6.77 5.32 7.37
C LEU A 37 -7.00 4.00 6.60
N GLU A 38 -8.06 3.26 6.90
CA GLU A 38 -8.48 2.07 6.14
C GLU A 38 -8.86 2.46 4.71
N LYS A 39 -9.53 3.60 4.54
CA LYS A 39 -9.89 4.14 3.22
C LYS A 39 -8.66 4.59 2.42
N ASP A 40 -7.74 5.33 3.06
CA ASP A 40 -6.48 5.74 2.43
C ASP A 40 -5.64 4.52 2.01
N LEU A 41 -5.62 3.47 2.83
CA LEU A 41 -4.94 2.21 2.51
C LEU A 41 -5.59 1.51 1.30
N GLU A 42 -6.92 1.52 1.21
CA GLU A 42 -7.65 0.95 0.08
C GLU A 42 -7.33 1.68 -1.22
N GLU A 43 -7.29 3.02 -1.20
CA GLU A 43 -6.89 3.84 -2.35
C GLU A 43 -5.43 3.59 -2.76
N ALA A 44 -4.52 3.42 -1.79
CA ALA A 44 -3.11 3.08 -2.03
C ALA A 44 -2.97 1.70 -2.69
N LYS A 45 -3.73 0.69 -2.23
CA LYS A 45 -3.77 -0.65 -2.82
C LYS A 45 -4.32 -0.63 -4.25
N GLU A 46 -5.36 0.16 -4.50
CA GLU A 46 -5.94 0.28 -5.84
C GLU A 46 -4.94 0.96 -6.80
N SER A 47 -4.21 1.97 -6.32
CA SER A 47 -3.15 2.65 -7.07
C SER A 47 -1.99 1.69 -7.40
N LEU A 48 -1.55 0.90 -6.41
CA LEU A 48 -0.55 -0.16 -6.62
C LEU A 48 -1.03 -1.18 -7.66
N LYS A 49 -2.30 -1.59 -7.59
CA LYS A 49 -2.87 -2.54 -8.54
C LYS A 49 -2.85 -1.97 -9.97
N LYS A 50 -3.28 -0.73 -10.16
CA LYS A 50 -3.19 -0.04 -11.47
C LYS A 50 -1.75 0.04 -11.97
N LEU A 51 -0.80 0.28 -11.06
CA LEU A 51 0.63 0.33 -11.37
C LEU A 51 1.21 -1.06 -11.68
N LYS A 52 0.61 -2.15 -11.24
CA LYS A 52 0.97 -3.51 -11.69
C LYS A 52 0.33 -3.84 -13.03
N GLU A 53 -0.96 -3.53 -13.20
CA GLU A 53 -1.72 -3.82 -14.42
C GLU A 53 -1.23 -3.02 -15.63
N ALA A 54 -0.75 -1.79 -15.44
CA ALA A 54 -0.18 -0.99 -16.51
C ALA A 54 1.17 -1.54 -17.04
N PHE A 55 1.77 -2.50 -16.34
CA PHE A 55 3.10 -3.04 -16.64
C PHE A 55 3.13 -4.58 -16.78
N ALA A 56 1.98 -5.25 -16.62
CA ALA A 56 1.79 -6.70 -16.84
C ALA A 56 1.56 -7.02 -18.32
#